data_AF-A0A3C1F6T3-F1
#
_entry.id   AF-A0A3C1F6T3-F1
#
_cell.length_a   1.000
_cell.length_b   1.000
_cell.length_c   1.000
_cell.angle_alpha   90.00
_cell.angle_beta   90.00
_cell.angle_gamma   90.00
#
_symmetry.space_group_name_H-M   'P 1'
#
loop_
_entity.id
_entity.type
_entity.pdbx_description
1 polymer ?
#
loop_
_entity_poly.entity_id
_entity_poly.type
_entity_poly.pdbx_seq_one_letter_code
_entity_poly.pdbx_strand_id
1 'polypeptide(L)'
;MSGGSYDYAYSQVERFRDQFRQTSLERRAFARVLTQVAKAMHDIEWVDDGDYGEGEELPALRALLTPSRIADAALAELEAAITEAQRVSAMLRTDEGAA
;
A
#
# COMPACT_ATOMS: atom_id res chain seq x y z
N MET A 1 5.38 -10.10 -20.48
CA MET A 1 4.31 -11.12 -20.32
C MET A 1 4.80 -12.21 -19.39
N SER A 2 4.98 -11.86 -18.13
CA SER A 2 4.36 -12.67 -17.09
C SER A 2 4.10 -11.82 -15.84
N GLY A 3 3.14 -10.89 -15.95
CA GLY A 3 2.30 -10.52 -14.82
C GLY A 3 1.79 -11.79 -14.14
N GLY A 4 1.77 -11.84 -12.82
CA GLY A 4 1.33 -13.02 -12.07
C GLY A 4 2.17 -13.38 -10.84
N SER A 5 3.17 -12.58 -10.41
CA SER A 5 3.97 -12.93 -9.22
C SER A 5 3.15 -13.03 -7.93
N TYR A 6 1.97 -12.43 -7.90
CA TYR A 6 1.03 -12.51 -6.80
C TYR A 6 -0.17 -13.41 -7.12
N ASP A 7 0.04 -14.42 -7.99
CA ASP A 7 -0.95 -15.41 -8.40
C ASP A 7 -2.23 -14.75 -8.96
N TYR A 8 -2.11 -13.58 -9.58
CA TYR A 8 -3.25 -12.77 -10.03
C TYR A 8 -4.28 -12.53 -8.92
N ALA A 9 -3.84 -12.27 -7.68
CA ALA A 9 -4.72 -12.16 -6.51
C ALA A 9 -5.83 -11.11 -6.70
N TYR A 10 -5.60 -10.07 -7.53
CA TYR A 10 -6.64 -9.10 -7.89
C TYR A 10 -7.88 -9.77 -8.50
N SER A 11 -7.70 -10.80 -9.33
CA SER A 11 -8.79 -11.52 -10.00
C SER A 11 -9.72 -12.23 -9.02
N GLN A 12 -9.20 -12.63 -7.86
CA GLN A 12 -9.98 -13.24 -6.79
C GLN A 12 -10.84 -12.19 -6.06
N VAL A 13 -10.35 -10.95 -5.93
CA VAL A 13 -11.14 -9.83 -5.42
C VAL A 13 -12.27 -9.47 -6.40
N GLU A 14 -11.98 -9.45 -7.70
CA GLU A 14 -13.00 -9.26 -8.74
C GLU A 14 -14.06 -10.35 -8.71
N ARG A 15 -13.64 -11.61 -8.59
CA ARG A 15 -14.55 -12.76 -8.48
C ARG A 15 -15.46 -12.63 -7.26
N PHE A 16 -14.90 -12.25 -6.11
CA PHE A 16 -15.71 -12.02 -4.91
C PHE A 16 -16.73 -10.89 -5.10
N ARG A 17 -16.29 -9.76 -5.67
CA ARG A 17 -17.14 -8.60 -6.01
C ARG A 17 -18.34 -9.01 -6.88
N ASP A 18 -18.12 -9.91 -7.84
CA ASP A 18 -19.15 -10.33 -8.80
C ASP A 18 -20.12 -11.36 -8.20
N GLN A 19 -19.71 -12.10 -7.17
CA GLN A 19 -20.50 -13.18 -6.58
C GLN A 19 -21.35 -12.75 -5.38
N PHE A 20 -20.91 -11.75 -4.60
CA PHE A 20 -21.65 -11.36 -3.39
C PHE A 20 -22.92 -10.54 -3.71
N ARG A 21 -24.00 -10.78 -2.97
CA ARG A 21 -25.32 -10.16 -3.23
C ARG A 21 -25.34 -8.66 -2.91
N GLN A 22 -25.47 -7.76 -3.87
CA GLN A 22 -25.43 -6.31 -3.60
C GLN A 22 -26.79 -5.70 -3.19
N THR A 23 -27.37 -6.21 -2.10
CA THR A 23 -28.76 -5.93 -1.68
C THR A 23 -28.99 -4.56 -1.07
N SER A 24 -27.95 -3.88 -0.57
CA SER A 24 -28.04 -2.56 0.06
C SER A 24 -27.16 -1.51 -0.65
N LEU A 25 -27.34 -0.24 -0.31
CA LEU A 25 -26.50 0.85 -0.83
C LEU A 25 -25.05 0.69 -0.40
N GLU A 26 -24.81 0.30 0.85
CA GLU A 26 -23.49 0.05 1.43
C GLU A 26 -22.80 -1.10 0.70
N ARG A 27 -23.53 -2.18 0.38
CA ARG A 27 -22.97 -3.30 -0.39
C ARG A 27 -22.60 -2.89 -1.82
N ARG A 28 -23.41 -2.05 -2.46
CA ARG A 28 -23.07 -1.49 -3.79
C ARG A 28 -21.87 -0.54 -3.73
N ALA A 29 -21.78 0.27 -2.67
CA ALA A 29 -20.62 1.14 -2.44
C ALA A 29 -19.36 0.30 -2.21
N PHE A 30 -19.46 -0.75 -1.40
CA PHE A 30 -18.36 -1.68 -1.16
C PHE A 30 -17.92 -2.41 -2.43
N ALA A 31 -18.84 -2.79 -3.32
CA ALA A 31 -18.48 -3.35 -4.62
C ALA A 31 -17.61 -2.40 -5.46
N ARG A 32 -17.88 -1.09 -5.40
CA ARG A 32 -17.04 -0.08 -6.08
C ARG A 32 -15.65 0.03 -5.45
N VAL A 33 -15.57 -0.05 -4.12
CA VAL A 33 -14.29 -0.11 -3.41
C VAL A 33 -13.51 -1.36 -3.84
N LEU A 34 -14.15 -2.52 -3.94
CA LEU A 34 -13.50 -3.75 -4.42
C LEU A 34 -12.95 -3.63 -5.84
N THR A 35 -13.62 -2.90 -6.74
CA THR A 35 -13.08 -2.59 -8.07
C THR A 35 -11.81 -1.74 -7.98
N GLN A 36 -11.79 -0.72 -7.12
CA GLN A 36 -10.59 0.10 -6.92
C GLN A 36 -9.44 -0.69 -6.29
N VAL A 37 -9.76 -1.54 -5.31
CA VAL A 37 -8.79 -2.46 -4.68
C VAL A 37 -8.18 -3.40 -5.72
N ALA A 38 -9.01 -4.07 -6.53
CA ALA A 38 -8.52 -4.97 -7.57
C ALA A 38 -7.62 -4.25 -8.58
N LYS A 39 -7.97 -3.03 -9.01
CA LYS A 39 -7.12 -2.23 -9.90
C LYS A 39 -5.77 -1.89 -9.27
N ALA A 40 -5.77 -1.43 -8.01
CA ALA A 40 -4.53 -1.14 -7.30
C ALA A 40 -3.65 -2.38 -7.15
N MET A 41 -4.24 -3.53 -6.80
CA MET A 41 -3.51 -4.81 -6.70
C MET A 41 -2.88 -5.23 -8.03
N HIS A 42 -3.65 -5.16 -9.13
CA HIS A 42 -3.15 -5.45 -10.46
C HIS A 42 -1.96 -4.54 -10.83
N ASP A 43 -2.09 -3.23 -10.61
CA ASP A 43 -1.02 -2.31 -11.02
C ASP A 43 0.25 -2.50 -10.20
N ILE A 44 0.12 -2.78 -8.90
CA ILE A 44 1.26 -3.14 -8.05
C ILE A 44 1.95 -4.40 -8.61
N GLU A 45 1.17 -5.47 -8.86
CA GLU A 45 1.71 -6.72 -9.42
C GLU A 45 2.45 -6.47 -10.74
N TRP A 46 1.91 -5.63 -11.62
CA TRP A 46 2.56 -5.32 -12.89
C TRP A 46 3.85 -4.51 -12.74
N VAL A 47 3.91 -3.59 -11.77
CA VAL A 47 5.13 -2.84 -11.47
C VAL A 47 6.20 -3.75 -10.88
N ASP A 48 5.82 -4.60 -9.92
CA ASP A 48 6.74 -5.53 -9.27
C ASP A 48 7.25 -6.61 -10.23
N ASP A 49 6.43 -7.02 -11.21
CA ASP A 49 6.82 -7.94 -12.29
C ASP A 49 7.66 -7.26 -13.40
N GLY A 50 7.81 -5.94 -13.36
CA GLY A 50 8.50 -5.15 -14.37
C GLY A 50 7.76 -5.07 -15.72
N ASP A 51 6.48 -5.46 -15.75
CA ASP A 51 5.59 -5.28 -16.91
C ASP A 51 5.06 -3.81 -16.97
N TYR A 52 5.05 -3.07 -15.85
CA TYR A 52 4.84 -1.62 -15.73
C TYR A 52 6.10 -0.90 -15.21
N GLY A 53 6.16 0.42 -15.43
CA GLY A 53 7.22 1.28 -14.92
C GLY A 53 7.05 1.65 -13.44
N GLU A 54 8.15 1.95 -12.75
CA GLU A 54 8.11 2.39 -11.34
C GLU A 54 7.18 3.59 -11.16
N GLY A 55 6.23 3.48 -10.22
CA GLY A 55 5.28 4.52 -9.87
C GLY A 55 3.99 4.53 -10.70
N GLU A 56 3.85 3.65 -11.69
CA GLU A 56 2.62 3.53 -12.49
C GLU A 56 1.42 2.97 -11.70
N GLU A 57 1.65 2.38 -10.53
CA GLU A 57 0.63 1.94 -9.57
C GLU A 57 0.07 3.08 -8.70
N LEU A 58 0.81 4.20 -8.59
CA LEU A 58 0.44 5.32 -7.73
C LEU A 58 -0.91 5.98 -8.08
N PRO A 59 -1.32 6.15 -9.36
CA PRO A 59 -2.64 6.67 -9.69
C PRO A 59 -3.78 5.80 -9.13
N ALA A 60 -3.67 4.47 -9.21
CA ALA A 60 -4.68 3.56 -8.68
C ALA A 60 -4.72 3.58 -7.15
N LEU A 61 -3.55 3.60 -6.50
CA LEU A 61 -3.45 3.75 -5.04
C LEU A 61 -4.06 5.07 -4.55
N ARG A 62 -3.79 6.20 -5.22
CA ARG A 62 -4.33 7.52 -4.86
C ARG A 62 -5.82 7.67 -5.14
N ALA A 63 -6.38 6.88 -6.06
CA ALA A 63 -7.81 6.83 -6.29
C ALA A 63 -8.56 6.03 -5.19
N LEU A 64 -7.86 5.11 -4.53
CA LEU A 64 -8.40 4.26 -3.46
C LEU A 64 -8.19 4.88 -2.06
N LEU A 65 -7.00 5.43 -1.81
CA LEU A 65 -6.57 5.91 -0.50
C LEU A 65 -6.87 7.41 -0.32
N THR A 66 -7.36 7.77 0.87
CA THR A 66 -7.48 9.19 1.22
C THR A 66 -6.10 9.76 1.53
N PRO A 67 -5.88 11.08 1.34
CA PRO A 67 -4.63 11.73 1.72
C PRO A 67 -4.24 11.49 3.19
N SER A 68 -5.23 11.39 4.09
CA SER A 68 -4.98 11.07 5.51
C SER A 68 -4.36 9.69 5.69
N ARG A 69 -4.79 8.67 4.94
CA ARG A 69 -4.21 7.32 5.04
C ARG A 69 -2.75 7.27 4.60
N ILE A 70 -2.42 8.06 3.57
CA ILE A 70 -1.03 8.21 3.10
C ILE A 70 -0.21 8.95 4.16
N ALA A 71 -0.77 10.00 4.77
CA ALA A 71 -0.12 10.75 5.83
C ALA A 71 0.13 9.90 7.09
N ASP A 72 -0.79 9.02 7.46
CA ASP A 72 -0.63 8.10 8.60
C ASP A 72 0.61 7.18 8.38
N ALA A 73 0.79 6.67 7.17
CA ALA A 73 1.96 5.85 6.82
C ALA A 73 3.26 6.66 6.90
N ALA A 74 3.27 7.88 6.34
CA ALA A 74 4.42 8.77 6.41
C ALA A 74 4.78 9.18 7.85
N LEU A 75 3.77 9.38 8.71
CA LEU A 75 3.98 9.67 10.12
C LEU A 75 4.66 8.51 10.84
N ALA A 76 4.21 7.28 10.61
CA ALA A 76 4.83 6.09 11.21
C ALA A 76 6.30 5.93 10.79
N GLU A 77 6.63 6.17 9.52
CA GLU A 77 8.02 6.18 9.04
C GLU A 77 8.87 7.27 9.72
N LEU A 78 8.33 8.48 9.86
CA LEU A 78 9.01 9.59 10.55
C LEU A 78 9.26 9.26 12.02
N GLU A 79 8.30 8.69 12.73
CA GLU A 79 8.44 8.28 14.13
C GLU A 79 9.53 7.21 14.31
N ALA A 80 9.59 6.23 13.41
CA ALA A 80 10.63 5.21 13.41
C ALA A 80 12.02 5.84 13.15
N ALA A 81 12.13 6.74 12.16
CA ALA A 81 13.37 7.43 11.84
C ALA A 81 13.86 8.32 13.00
N ILE A 82 12.95 9.03 13.68
CA ILE A 82 13.26 9.85 14.86
C ILE A 82 13.80 8.96 15.98
N THR A 83 13.17 7.82 16.23
CA THR A 83 13.60 6.86 17.27
C THR A 83 15.02 6.37 16.99
N GLU A 84 15.32 6.00 15.74
CA GLU A 84 16.66 5.54 15.36
C GLU A 84 17.70 6.67 15.48
N ALA A 85 17.36 7.88 15.03
CA ALA A 85 18.24 9.04 15.17
C ALA A 85 18.57 9.34 16.65
N GLN A 86 17.57 9.23 17.53
CA GLN A 86 17.77 9.38 18.97
C GLN A 86 18.67 8.29 19.55
N ARG A 87 18.51 7.04 19.11
CA ARG A 87 19.36 5.91 19.51
C ARG A 87 20.82 6.13 19.12
N VAL A 88 21.07 6.49 17.85
CA VAL A 88 22.42 6.78 17.34
C VAL A 88 23.02 7.98 18.08
N SER A 89 22.24 9.04 18.31
CA SER A 89 22.70 10.20 19.08
C SER A 89 23.09 9.84 20.51
N ALA A 90 22.38 8.91 21.16
CA ALA A 90 22.72 8.46 22.51
C ALA A 90 24.04 7.66 22.53
N MET A 91 24.25 6.76 21.56
CA MET A 91 25.50 6.00 21.44
C MET A 91 26.73 6.91 21.26
N LEU A 92 26.64 7.89 20.36
CA LEU A 92 27.75 8.81 20.11
C LEU A 92 28.12 9.62 21.37
N ARG A 93 27.12 10.04 22.15
CA ARG A 93 27.35 10.77 23.41
C ARG A 93 27.97 9.92 24.51
N THR A 94 27.72 8.60 24.53
CA THR A 94 28.34 7.70 25.50
C THR A 94 29.79 7.38 25.15
N ASP A 95 30.11 7.30 23.86
CA ASP A 95 31.49 7.03 23.40
C ASP A 95 32.41 8.25 23.60
N GLU A 96 31.89 9.47 23.47
CA GLU A 96 32.64 10.72 23.77
C GLU A 96 32.94 10.92 25.27
N GLY A 97 32.23 10.24 26.17
CA GLY A 97 32.44 10.32 27.62
C GLY A 97 33.40 9.27 28.20
N ALA A 98 33.87 8.33 27.37
CA ALA A 98 34.74 7.22 27.78
C ALA A 98 36.21 7.37 27.34
N ALA A 99 36.54 8.46 26.63
CA ALA A 99 37.90 8.84 26.21
C ALA A 99 38.42 10.02 27.04
#